data_AF-A0A2P8W833-F1
#
_entry.id   AF-A0A2P8W833-F1
#
_cell.length_a   1.000
_cell.length_b   1.000
_cell.length_c   1.000
_cell.angle_alpha   90.00
_cell.angle_beta   90.00
_cell.angle_gamma   90.00
#
_symmetry.space_group_name_H-M   'P 1'
#
loop_
_entity.id
_entity.type
_entity.pdbx_description
1 polymer ?
#
loop_
_entity_poly.entity_id
_entity_poly.type
_entity_poly.pdbx_seq_one_letter_code
_entity_poly.pdbx_strand_id
1 'polypeptide(L)'
;MAEQGRKALLQHLWVRTDELHGRASTREIRERSNLTGAFGTGANSINLILTQPFFAALSGPVVGTLIGVGVYWLSNLSQKIAVRAADERRPWGNRGYLGFVLLSILQTGLSPWGTALLLFRSDLNNQLAERVVVEFVNSDVQFEVEAAKEKKKLAVEKQEECDDLLTEYNQKKNAGDLAYDRPFILALGKYMANEPANRWAGIPIGSLPACPAADRLEIEADAQMEQAQKLVSRRNAEIQTGYGDSYVTYLKVERPDLFEAYFNSSILGTRIRSGVTELAEAQALVVSGKSGPTLVMIVFTLLSAITSYTALALTFYHSKDPLVRQSWSALALSRQHQVVTGQTENSLNGSDRHE
;
A
#
# COMPACT_ATOMS: atom_id res chain seq x y z
N MET A 1 3.57 -15.20 37.76
CA MET A 1 2.75 -14.16 37.10
C MET A 1 2.91 -14.14 35.58
N ALA A 2 4.13 -14.19 35.01
CA ALA A 2 4.33 -14.18 33.54
C ALA A 2 3.66 -15.35 32.79
N GLU A 3 3.57 -16.54 33.40
CA GLU A 3 2.98 -17.73 32.76
C GLU A 3 1.44 -17.67 32.70
N GLN A 4 0.79 -17.08 33.71
CA GLN A 4 -0.65 -16.81 33.70
C GLN A 4 -1.01 -15.72 32.69
N GLY A 5 -0.21 -14.66 32.59
CA GLY A 5 -0.38 -13.63 31.57
C GLY A 5 -0.21 -14.18 30.15
N ARG A 6 0.79 -15.04 29.92
CA ARG A 6 1.00 -15.72 28.63
C ARG A 6 -0.16 -16.66 28.28
N LYS A 7 -0.66 -17.45 29.23
CA LYS A 7 -1.84 -18.33 29.02
C LYS A 7 -3.10 -17.52 28.70
N ALA A 8 -3.34 -16.40 29.39
CA ALA A 8 -4.46 -15.51 29.11
C ALA A 8 -4.39 -14.85 27.72
N LEU A 9 -3.20 -14.40 27.30
CA LEU A 9 -2.97 -13.85 25.95
C LEU A 9 -3.20 -14.89 24.85
N LEU A 10 -2.65 -16.10 25.02
CA LEU A 10 -2.84 -17.19 24.05
C LEU A 10 -4.31 -17.65 23.97
N GLN A 11 -5.06 -17.59 25.07
CA GLN A 11 -6.49 -17.91 25.09
C GLN A 11 -7.35 -16.92 24.31
N HIS A 12 -6.88 -15.71 24.06
CA HIS A 12 -7.58 -14.72 23.24
C HIS A 12 -7.13 -14.71 21.78
N LEU A 13 -6.07 -15.47 21.45
CA LEU A 13 -5.65 -15.64 20.07
C LEU A 13 -6.59 -16.55 19.28
N TRP A 14 -7.51 -17.26 19.92
CA TRP A 14 -8.43 -18.17 19.26
C TRP A 14 -9.87 -17.78 19.60
N VAL A 15 -10.76 -17.87 18.61
CA VAL A 15 -12.19 -17.75 18.86
C VAL A 15 -12.65 -19.08 19.44
N ARG A 16 -12.88 -19.09 20.76
CA ARG A 16 -13.32 -20.31 21.43
C ARG A 16 -14.76 -20.60 21.09
N THR A 17 -15.07 -21.88 20.99
CA THR A 17 -16.33 -22.34 20.45
C THR A 17 -17.47 -22.22 21.46
N ASP A 18 -17.13 -22.31 22.75
CA ASP A 18 -17.99 -22.02 23.90
C ASP A 18 -18.34 -20.54 24.07
N GLU A 19 -17.66 -19.64 23.34
CA GLU A 19 -17.99 -18.21 23.30
C GLU A 19 -18.93 -17.86 22.14
N LEU A 20 -19.17 -18.81 21.21
CA LEU A 20 -20.03 -18.65 20.04
C LEU A 20 -21.39 -19.33 20.17
N HIS A 21 -21.66 -19.96 21.31
CA HIS A 21 -22.98 -20.45 21.69
C HIS A 21 -23.22 -20.25 23.18
N GLY A 22 -24.49 -20.22 23.58
CA GLY A 22 -24.88 -20.05 24.97
C GLY A 22 -24.73 -21.31 25.80
N ARG A 23 -25.32 -21.29 26.99
CA ARG A 23 -25.16 -22.35 28.00
C ARG A 23 -25.82 -23.67 27.58
N ALA A 24 -26.82 -23.62 26.69
CA ALA A 24 -27.47 -24.81 26.17
C ALA A 24 -26.92 -25.21 24.79
N SER A 25 -26.17 -26.31 24.72
CA SER A 25 -25.50 -26.76 23.50
C SER A 25 -25.95 -28.16 23.09
N THR A 26 -26.51 -28.27 21.89
CA THR A 26 -26.62 -29.55 21.17
C THR A 26 -25.31 -29.83 20.42
N ARG A 27 -25.14 -31.06 19.93
CA ARG A 27 -23.99 -31.43 19.08
C ARG A 27 -23.92 -30.55 17.82
N GLU A 28 -25.07 -30.31 17.18
CA GLU A 28 -25.17 -29.49 15.97
C GLU A 28 -24.74 -28.02 16.21
N ILE A 29 -25.20 -27.41 17.31
CA ILE A 29 -24.80 -26.03 17.68
C ILE A 29 -23.27 -25.96 17.90
N ARG A 30 -22.69 -26.97 18.54
CA ARG A 30 -21.24 -27.03 18.79
C ARG A 30 -20.45 -27.21 17.50
N GLU A 31 -20.89 -28.09 16.59
CA GLU A 31 -20.24 -28.28 15.29
C GLU A 31 -20.26 -26.99 14.45
N ARG A 32 -21.41 -26.30 14.37
CA ARG A 32 -21.51 -25.00 13.67
C ARG A 32 -20.65 -23.91 14.32
N SER A 33 -20.65 -23.83 15.65
CA SER A 33 -19.82 -22.88 16.40
C SER A 33 -18.32 -23.14 16.22
N ASN A 34 -17.92 -24.41 16.20
CA ASN A 34 -16.55 -24.81 15.89
C ASN A 34 -16.13 -24.34 14.49
N LEU A 35 -17.00 -24.56 13.49
CA LEU A 35 -16.76 -24.12 12.12
C LEU A 35 -16.60 -22.59 12.04
N THR A 36 -17.55 -21.84 12.59
CA THR A 36 -17.51 -20.36 12.58
C THR A 36 -16.27 -19.81 13.31
N GLY A 37 -15.90 -20.39 14.46
CA GLY A 37 -14.71 -20.01 15.21
C GLY A 37 -13.40 -20.33 14.48
N ALA A 38 -13.34 -21.49 13.82
CA ALA A 38 -12.18 -21.91 13.03
C ALA A 38 -11.97 -21.00 11.82
N PHE A 39 -13.01 -20.71 11.04
CA PHE A 39 -12.92 -19.79 9.90
C PHE A 39 -12.60 -18.36 10.32
N GLY A 40 -13.19 -17.87 11.41
CA GLY A 40 -12.87 -16.55 11.96
C GLY A 40 -11.41 -16.42 12.39
N THR A 41 -10.93 -17.38 13.18
CA THR A 41 -9.53 -17.42 13.63
C THR A 41 -8.57 -17.55 12.43
N GLY A 42 -8.89 -18.41 11.47
CA GLY A 42 -8.09 -18.60 10.25
C GLY A 42 -7.97 -17.33 9.41
N ALA A 43 -9.11 -16.69 9.11
CA ALA A 43 -9.13 -15.43 8.35
C ALA A 43 -8.34 -14.32 9.06
N ASN A 44 -8.58 -14.13 10.36
CA ASN A 44 -7.83 -13.14 11.15
C ASN A 44 -6.32 -13.43 11.17
N SER A 45 -5.92 -14.71 11.13
CA SER A 45 -4.50 -15.11 11.18
C SER A 45 -3.81 -14.83 9.85
N ILE A 46 -4.48 -15.12 8.73
CA ILE A 46 -4.00 -14.73 7.40
C ILE A 46 -3.85 -13.21 7.33
N ASN A 47 -4.87 -12.47 7.77
CA ASN A 47 -4.84 -11.02 7.80
C ASN A 47 -3.70 -10.48 8.67
N LEU A 48 -3.45 -11.08 9.84
CA LEU A 48 -2.32 -10.69 10.69
C LEU A 48 -0.99 -10.91 9.98
N ILE A 49 -0.76 -12.09 9.39
CA ILE A 49 0.49 -12.39 8.67
C ILE A 49 0.73 -11.38 7.54
N LEU A 50 -0.33 -11.05 6.78
CA LEU A 50 -0.23 -10.15 5.63
C LEU A 50 -0.13 -8.68 6.02
N THR A 51 -0.58 -8.26 7.21
CA THR A 51 -0.57 -6.84 7.62
C THR A 51 0.49 -6.51 8.68
N GLN A 52 1.02 -7.52 9.38
CA GLN A 52 2.03 -7.32 10.42
C GLN A 52 3.31 -6.63 9.91
N PRO A 53 3.84 -6.94 8.71
CA PRO A 53 4.99 -6.22 8.17
C PRO A 53 4.73 -4.72 8.00
N PHE A 54 3.51 -4.33 7.61
CA PHE A 54 3.10 -2.93 7.50
C PHE A 54 3.16 -2.22 8.85
N PHE A 55 2.55 -2.79 9.89
CA PHE A 55 2.57 -2.19 11.23
C PHE A 55 4.00 -2.09 11.79
N ALA A 56 4.83 -3.11 11.55
CA ALA A 56 6.23 -3.14 11.96
C ALA A 56 7.08 -2.09 11.22
N ALA A 57 6.83 -1.86 9.93
CA ALA A 57 7.50 -0.83 9.15
C ALA A 57 7.10 0.58 9.62
N LEU A 58 5.80 0.80 9.88
CA LEU A 58 5.27 2.10 10.28
C LEU A 58 5.72 2.56 11.68
N SER A 59 5.75 1.64 12.65
CA SER A 59 5.92 1.98 14.07
C SER A 59 7.10 1.30 14.75
N GLY A 60 7.90 0.56 13.98
CA GLY A 60 8.97 -0.30 14.49
C GLY A 60 8.46 -1.68 14.92
N PRO A 61 9.38 -2.64 15.11
CA PRO A 61 9.01 -4.05 15.30
C PRO A 61 8.21 -4.31 16.58
N VAL A 62 8.56 -3.65 17.70
CA VAL A 62 7.90 -3.88 18.99
C VAL A 62 6.50 -3.29 19.01
N VAL A 63 6.38 -1.99 18.74
CA VAL A 63 5.09 -1.28 18.74
C VAL A 63 4.18 -1.83 17.63
N GLY A 64 4.73 -2.09 16.45
CA GLY A 64 3.97 -2.67 15.34
C GLY A 64 3.43 -4.06 15.63
N THR A 65 4.17 -4.89 16.37
CA THR A 65 3.67 -6.19 16.85
C THR A 65 2.49 -6.02 17.81
N LEU A 66 2.58 -5.07 18.74
CA LEU A 66 1.48 -4.78 19.67
C LEU A 66 0.23 -4.28 18.92
N ILE A 67 0.40 -3.41 17.92
CA ILE A 67 -0.71 -2.93 17.08
C ILE A 67 -1.34 -4.11 16.34
N GLY A 68 -0.56 -4.93 15.64
CA GLY A 68 -1.09 -6.05 14.87
C GLY A 68 -1.82 -7.07 15.74
N VAL A 69 -1.23 -7.45 16.89
CA VAL A 69 -1.90 -8.32 17.89
C VAL A 69 -3.16 -7.66 18.45
N GLY A 70 -3.14 -6.35 18.70
CA GLY A 70 -4.31 -5.59 19.15
C GLY A 70 -5.45 -5.60 18.13
N VAL A 71 -5.15 -5.36 16.86
CA VAL A 71 -6.12 -5.43 15.74
C VAL A 71 -6.68 -6.85 15.61
N TYR A 72 -5.82 -7.86 15.68
CA TYR A 72 -6.21 -9.27 15.65
C TYR A 72 -7.17 -9.61 16.80
N TRP A 73 -6.82 -9.18 18.02
CA TRP A 73 -7.63 -9.37 19.22
C TRP A 73 -9.00 -8.68 19.10
N LEU A 74 -9.02 -7.42 18.64
CA LEU A 74 -10.25 -6.66 18.42
C LEU A 74 -11.14 -7.32 17.35
N SER A 75 -10.54 -7.92 16.32
CA SER A 75 -11.29 -8.63 15.27
C SER A 75 -11.98 -9.88 15.84
N ASN A 76 -11.22 -10.72 16.57
CA ASN A 76 -11.77 -11.89 17.27
C ASN A 76 -12.87 -11.48 18.28
N LEU A 77 -12.67 -10.37 19.03
CA LEU A 77 -13.64 -9.87 19.99
C LEU A 77 -14.93 -9.39 19.29
N SER A 78 -14.80 -8.65 18.21
CA SER A 78 -15.93 -8.13 17.43
C SER A 78 -16.78 -9.27 16.86
N GLN A 79 -16.14 -10.34 16.38
CA GLN A 79 -16.82 -11.56 15.94
C GLN A 79 -17.62 -12.22 17.09
N LYS A 80 -16.99 -12.38 18.26
CA LYS A 80 -17.66 -12.95 19.45
C LYS A 80 -18.88 -12.12 19.87
N ILE A 81 -18.75 -10.79 19.89
CA ILE A 81 -19.86 -9.88 20.23
C ILE A 81 -20.98 -10.00 19.19
N ALA A 82 -20.65 -10.12 17.91
CA ALA A 82 -21.64 -10.26 16.83
C ALA A 82 -22.56 -11.47 17.06
N VAL A 83 -22.00 -12.59 17.54
CA VAL A 83 -22.76 -13.83 17.83
C VAL A 83 -23.48 -13.75 19.17
N ARG A 84 -22.77 -13.38 20.24
CA ARG A 84 -23.31 -13.42 21.62
C ARG A 84 -24.42 -12.40 21.88
N ALA A 85 -24.31 -11.19 21.33
CA ALA A 85 -25.30 -10.13 21.56
C ALA A 85 -26.45 -10.14 20.54
N ALA A 86 -26.55 -11.17 19.70
CA ALA A 86 -27.53 -11.22 18.61
C ALA A 86 -28.99 -11.31 19.06
N ASP A 87 -29.27 -11.78 20.28
CA ASP A 87 -30.62 -11.97 20.81
C ASP A 87 -30.98 -10.97 21.92
N GLU A 88 -30.27 -10.98 23.05
CA GLU A 88 -30.58 -10.15 24.23
C GLU A 88 -30.25 -8.65 24.05
N ARG A 89 -29.27 -8.31 23.20
CA ARG A 89 -28.76 -6.95 23.02
C ARG A 89 -28.48 -6.64 21.55
N ARG A 90 -29.50 -6.81 20.69
CA ARG A 90 -29.42 -6.62 19.22
C ARG A 90 -28.56 -5.43 18.74
N PRO A 91 -28.61 -4.23 19.35
CA PRO A 91 -27.75 -3.11 18.92
C PRO A 91 -26.26 -3.40 19.09
N TRP A 92 -25.86 -4.10 20.16
CA TRP A 92 -24.48 -4.49 20.42
C TRP A 92 -24.02 -5.60 19.47
N GLY A 93 -24.90 -6.56 19.14
CA GLY A 93 -24.60 -7.58 18.12
C GLY A 93 -24.34 -6.96 16.74
N ASN A 94 -25.18 -6.00 16.33
CA ASN A 94 -24.98 -5.26 15.08
C ASN A 94 -23.68 -4.44 15.08
N ARG A 95 -23.34 -3.78 16.20
CA ARG A 95 -22.06 -3.04 16.34
C ARG A 95 -20.85 -3.98 16.29
N GLY A 96 -20.92 -5.15 16.93
CA GLY A 96 -19.87 -6.17 16.85
C GLY A 96 -19.67 -6.66 15.42
N TYR A 97 -20.76 -6.96 14.70
CA TYR A 97 -20.68 -7.36 13.30
C TYR A 97 -20.09 -6.25 12.42
N LEU A 98 -20.54 -5.00 12.58
CA LEU A 98 -19.98 -3.87 11.84
C LEU A 98 -18.49 -3.67 12.15
N GLY A 99 -18.08 -3.79 13.42
CA GLY A 99 -16.68 -3.74 13.81
C GLY A 99 -15.85 -4.83 13.14
N PHE A 100 -16.37 -6.06 13.08
CA PHE A 100 -15.71 -7.17 12.40
C PHE A 100 -15.57 -6.93 10.88
N VAL A 101 -16.62 -6.40 10.22
CA VAL A 101 -16.57 -5.96 8.81
C VAL A 101 -15.50 -4.90 8.60
N LEU A 102 -15.51 -3.83 9.40
CA LEU A 102 -14.57 -2.70 9.25
C LEU A 102 -13.12 -3.13 9.44
N LEU A 103 -12.84 -3.97 10.44
CA LEU A 103 -11.50 -4.51 10.68
C LEU A 103 -11.06 -5.43 9.54
N SER A 104 -11.97 -6.25 8.99
CA SER A 104 -11.69 -7.11 7.85
C SER A 104 -11.35 -6.31 6.59
N ILE A 105 -12.10 -5.23 6.32
CA ILE A 105 -11.83 -4.31 5.20
C ILE A 105 -10.48 -3.61 5.41
N LEU A 106 -10.22 -3.09 6.61
CA LEU A 106 -8.95 -2.44 6.93
C LEU A 106 -7.77 -3.39 6.71
N GLN A 107 -7.84 -4.61 7.24
CA GLN A 107 -6.76 -5.59 7.10
C GLN A 107 -6.56 -6.03 5.65
N THR A 108 -7.65 -6.29 4.92
CA THR A 108 -7.61 -6.63 3.49
C THR A 108 -6.97 -5.48 2.69
N GLY A 109 -7.36 -4.25 3.00
CA GLY A 109 -6.81 -3.05 2.38
C GLY A 109 -5.31 -2.89 2.63
N LEU A 110 -4.82 -3.20 3.83
CA LEU A 110 -3.39 -3.12 4.18
C LEU A 110 -2.55 -4.29 3.64
N SER A 111 -3.20 -5.39 3.22
CA SER A 111 -2.51 -6.61 2.78
C SER A 111 -1.57 -6.45 1.59
N PRO A 112 -1.80 -5.59 0.57
CA PRO A 112 -0.85 -5.42 -0.53
C PRO A 112 0.50 -4.89 -0.04
N TRP A 113 0.52 -3.86 0.81
CA TRP A 113 1.75 -3.30 1.35
C TRP A 113 2.48 -4.28 2.26
N GLY A 114 1.77 -4.97 3.15
CA GLY A 114 2.42 -5.94 4.01
C GLY A 114 2.90 -7.18 3.25
N THR A 115 2.21 -7.59 2.18
CA THR A 115 2.71 -8.63 1.24
C THR A 115 3.97 -8.17 0.52
N ALA A 116 4.02 -6.90 0.07
CA ALA A 116 5.20 -6.32 -0.55
C ALA A 116 6.42 -6.39 0.38
N LEU A 117 6.24 -5.95 1.62
CA LEU A 117 7.26 -5.98 2.67
C LEU A 117 7.66 -7.41 3.10
N LEU A 118 6.77 -8.39 2.92
CA LEU A 118 7.03 -9.77 3.29
C LEU A 118 7.81 -10.51 2.20
N LEU A 119 7.37 -10.39 0.95
CA LEU A 119 7.80 -11.25 -0.15
C LEU A 119 8.81 -10.59 -1.11
N PHE A 120 8.78 -9.26 -1.24
CA PHE A 120 9.57 -8.53 -2.25
C PHE A 120 10.72 -7.73 -1.65
N ARG A 121 11.25 -8.14 -0.50
CA ARG A 121 12.33 -7.42 0.20
C ARG A 121 13.56 -7.17 -0.67
N SER A 122 13.95 -8.13 -1.50
CA SER A 122 15.09 -7.97 -2.41
C SER A 122 14.84 -6.85 -3.43
N ASP A 123 13.64 -6.81 -4.00
CA ASP A 123 13.25 -5.78 -4.97
C ASP A 123 13.18 -4.40 -4.31
N LEU A 124 12.64 -4.30 -3.10
CA LEU A 124 12.60 -3.06 -2.33
C LEU A 124 14.01 -2.55 -2.01
N ASN A 125 14.90 -3.45 -1.58
CA ASN A 125 16.29 -3.10 -1.30
C ASN A 125 17.02 -2.63 -2.56
N ASN A 126 16.86 -3.35 -3.68
CA ASN A 126 17.47 -2.97 -4.95
C ASN A 126 16.92 -1.65 -5.48
N GLN A 127 15.62 -1.39 -5.35
CA GLN A 127 14.99 -0.14 -5.75
C GLN A 127 15.51 1.05 -4.93
N LEU A 128 15.64 0.89 -3.60
CA LEU A 128 16.25 1.92 -2.77
C LEU A 128 17.74 2.12 -3.12
N ALA A 129 18.47 1.02 -3.32
CA ALA A 129 19.90 1.09 -3.64
C ALA A 129 20.14 1.77 -4.98
N GLU A 130 19.33 1.48 -6.00
CA GLU A 130 19.35 2.19 -7.28
C GLU A 130 19.12 3.68 -7.09
N ARG A 131 18.12 4.09 -6.29
CA ARG A 131 17.87 5.50 -6.00
C ARG A 131 19.07 6.16 -5.31
N VAL A 132 19.65 5.51 -4.31
CA VAL A 132 20.83 6.02 -3.58
C VAL A 132 22.02 6.17 -4.53
N VAL A 133 22.24 5.21 -5.44
CA VAL A 133 23.28 5.32 -6.46
C VAL A 133 23.01 6.51 -7.38
N VAL A 134 21.79 6.66 -7.87
CA VAL A 134 21.40 7.77 -8.76
C VAL A 134 21.57 9.13 -8.08
N GLU A 135 21.28 9.22 -6.78
CA GLU A 135 21.35 10.47 -6.02
C GLU A 135 22.77 10.84 -5.61
N PHE A 136 23.57 9.89 -5.12
CA PHE A 136 24.86 10.16 -4.46
C PHE A 136 26.09 9.72 -5.26
N VAL A 137 25.93 8.85 -6.24
CA VAL A 137 27.03 8.38 -7.09
C VAL A 137 26.97 9.08 -8.45
N ASN A 138 25.77 9.33 -8.95
CA ASN A 138 25.54 10.06 -10.21
C ASN A 138 25.22 11.55 -9.97
N SER A 139 25.63 12.11 -8.83
CA SER A 139 25.35 13.51 -8.46
C SER A 139 25.90 14.52 -9.46
N ASP A 140 27.04 14.21 -10.09
CA ASP A 140 27.63 15.00 -11.18
C ASP A 140 26.75 14.99 -12.43
N VAL A 141 26.14 13.84 -12.75
CA VAL A 141 25.19 13.74 -13.86
C VAL A 141 23.86 14.42 -13.52
N GLN A 142 23.42 14.40 -12.26
CA GLN A 142 22.24 15.15 -11.81
C GLN A 142 22.42 16.66 -11.99
N PHE A 143 23.62 17.18 -11.77
CA PHE A 143 23.92 18.58 -12.05
C PHE A 143 23.76 18.91 -13.54
N GLU A 144 24.25 18.05 -14.43
CA GLU A 144 24.06 18.23 -15.88
C GLU A 144 22.58 18.15 -16.29
N VAL A 145 21.80 17.26 -15.67
CA VAL A 145 20.35 17.15 -15.90
C VAL A 145 19.61 18.41 -15.44
N GLU A 146 19.91 18.94 -14.26
CA GLU A 146 19.29 20.18 -13.77
C GLU A 146 19.68 21.39 -14.63
N ALA A 147 20.96 21.49 -15.03
CA ALA A 147 21.40 22.54 -15.96
C ALA A 147 20.65 22.46 -17.31
N ALA A 148 20.43 21.26 -17.83
CA ALA A 148 19.67 21.07 -19.06
C ALA A 148 18.17 21.42 -18.90
N LYS A 149 17.56 21.11 -17.74
CA LYS A 149 16.19 21.56 -17.43
C LYS A 149 16.09 23.08 -17.35
N GLU A 150 17.06 23.74 -16.74
CA GLU A 150 17.12 25.19 -16.67
C GLU A 150 17.22 25.82 -18.07
N LYS A 151 18.09 25.28 -18.94
CA LYS A 151 18.15 25.70 -20.34
C LYS A 151 16.84 25.47 -21.08
N LYS A 152 16.17 24.34 -20.85
CA LYS A 152 14.87 24.04 -21.46
C LYS A 152 13.80 25.04 -21.01
N LYS A 153 13.81 25.44 -19.74
CA LYS A 153 12.94 26.49 -19.23
C LYS A 153 13.21 27.83 -19.92
N LEU A 154 14.48 28.21 -20.06
CA LEU A 154 14.88 29.41 -20.81
C LEU A 154 14.47 29.34 -22.30
N ALA A 155 14.52 28.15 -22.91
CA ALA A 155 14.05 27.95 -24.27
C ALA A 155 12.56 28.25 -24.40
N VAL A 156 11.74 27.75 -23.47
CA VAL A 156 10.29 28.03 -23.42
C VAL A 156 10.03 29.52 -23.23
N GLU A 157 10.71 30.18 -22.30
CA GLU A 157 10.57 31.63 -22.08
C GLU A 157 10.92 32.43 -23.36
N LYS A 158 11.95 32.02 -24.10
CA LYS A 158 12.33 32.64 -25.39
C LYS A 158 11.36 32.32 -26.52
N GLN A 159 10.75 31.14 -26.49
CA GLN A 159 9.71 30.78 -27.44
C GLN A 159 8.45 31.62 -27.23
N GLU A 160 8.03 31.82 -25.98
CA GLU A 160 6.92 32.73 -25.64
C GLU A 160 7.22 34.17 -26.09
N GLU A 161 8.43 34.67 -25.84
CA GLU A 161 8.86 35.99 -26.33
C GLU A 161 8.83 36.08 -27.87
N CYS A 162 9.27 35.03 -28.56
CA CYS A 162 9.19 34.93 -30.02
C CYS A 162 7.72 35.01 -30.51
N ASP A 163 6.83 34.22 -29.91
CA ASP A 163 5.41 34.15 -30.29
C ASP A 163 4.69 35.48 -30.05
N ASP A 164 4.98 36.15 -28.93
CA ASP A 164 4.45 37.48 -28.61
C ASP A 164 4.91 38.53 -29.64
N LEU A 165 6.20 38.54 -30.00
CA LEU A 165 6.74 39.46 -31.00
C LEU A 165 6.16 39.20 -32.39
N LEU A 166 5.98 37.93 -32.79
CA LEU A 166 5.36 37.59 -34.06
C LEU A 166 3.87 37.97 -34.08
N THR A 167 3.19 37.85 -32.95
CA THR A 167 1.80 38.30 -32.79
C THR A 167 1.70 39.83 -32.90
N GLU A 168 2.57 40.57 -32.21
CA GLU A 168 2.64 42.04 -32.32
C GLU A 168 2.93 42.49 -33.76
N TYR A 169 3.88 41.83 -34.44
CA TYR A 169 4.17 42.08 -35.85
C TYR A 169 2.92 41.92 -36.73
N ASN A 170 2.19 40.82 -36.59
CA ASN A 170 1.00 40.56 -37.38
C ASN A 170 -0.11 41.59 -37.10
N GLN A 171 -0.32 41.97 -35.84
CA GLN A 171 -1.30 42.99 -35.45
C GLN A 171 -0.95 44.36 -36.05
N LYS A 172 0.29 44.81 -35.90
CA LYS A 172 0.76 46.11 -36.44
C LYS A 172 0.73 46.15 -37.96
N LYS A 173 1.14 45.07 -38.60
CA LYS A 173 1.07 44.92 -40.06
C LYS A 173 -0.36 45.03 -40.57
N ASN A 174 -1.30 44.34 -39.92
CA ASN A 174 -2.72 44.39 -40.28
C ASN A 174 -3.35 45.77 -40.02
N ALA A 175 -2.84 46.51 -39.04
CA ALA A 175 -3.26 47.88 -38.74
C ALA A 175 -2.62 48.95 -39.64
N GLY A 176 -1.66 48.58 -40.52
CA GLY A 176 -0.95 49.52 -41.39
C GLY A 176 0.04 50.43 -40.66
N ASP A 177 0.48 50.07 -39.45
CA ASP A 177 1.48 50.81 -38.68
C ASP A 177 2.85 50.73 -39.36
N LEU A 178 3.49 51.86 -39.69
CA LEU A 178 4.81 51.92 -40.34
C LEU A 178 5.96 51.34 -39.49
N ALA A 179 5.75 51.17 -38.18
CA ALA A 179 6.74 50.58 -37.26
C ALA A 179 6.58 49.06 -37.09
N TYR A 180 5.81 48.39 -37.96
CA TYR A 180 5.55 46.95 -37.87
C TYR A 180 6.81 46.08 -37.96
N ASP A 181 7.88 46.53 -38.64
CA ASP A 181 9.12 45.74 -38.81
C ASP A 181 9.89 45.52 -37.51
N ARG A 182 9.75 46.41 -36.50
CA ARG A 182 10.52 46.31 -35.25
C ARG A 182 10.32 44.98 -34.50
N PRO A 183 9.09 44.56 -34.16
CA PRO A 183 8.88 43.29 -33.49
C PRO A 183 9.37 42.09 -34.31
N PHE A 184 9.23 42.14 -35.64
CA PHE A 184 9.77 41.11 -36.53
C PHE A 184 11.30 40.99 -36.47
N ILE A 185 12.00 42.13 -36.46
CA ILE A 185 13.46 42.16 -36.34
C ILE A 185 13.91 41.61 -34.97
N LEU A 186 13.16 41.86 -33.89
CA LEU A 186 13.48 41.32 -32.57
C LEU A 186 13.21 39.81 -32.47
N ALA A 187 12.19 39.31 -33.17
CA ALA A 187 11.86 37.88 -33.16
C ALA A 187 12.82 37.05 -34.02
N LEU A 188 13.05 37.46 -35.27
CA LEU A 188 13.74 36.67 -36.30
C LEU A 188 15.09 37.26 -36.76
N GLY A 189 15.37 38.52 -36.41
CA GLY A 189 16.54 39.24 -36.88
C GLY A 189 16.32 40.00 -38.19
N LYS A 190 17.16 41.02 -38.44
CA LYS A 190 17.01 42.01 -39.52
C LYS A 190 17.04 41.44 -40.95
N TYR A 191 17.52 40.22 -41.15
CA TYR A 191 17.81 39.69 -42.49
C TYR A 191 17.34 38.25 -42.73
N MET A 192 16.64 37.56 -41.80
CA MET A 192 16.64 36.09 -41.80
C MET A 192 15.31 35.38 -41.51
N ALA A 193 14.22 35.76 -42.18
CA ALA A 193 13.02 34.90 -42.19
C ALA A 193 13.19 33.59 -42.99
N ASN A 194 14.22 33.44 -43.82
CA ASN A 194 14.38 32.32 -44.77
C ASN A 194 15.82 31.76 -44.88
N GLU A 195 16.70 32.02 -43.91
CA GLU A 195 18.12 31.65 -44.01
C GLU A 195 18.50 30.46 -43.10
N PRO A 196 19.52 29.65 -43.48
CA PRO A 196 19.85 28.41 -42.80
C PRO A 196 20.38 28.62 -41.36
N ALA A 197 20.05 27.67 -40.47
CA ALA A 197 20.41 27.70 -39.05
C ALA A 197 21.92 27.85 -38.74
N ASN A 198 22.79 27.55 -39.71
CA ASN A 198 24.25 27.59 -39.54
C ASN A 198 24.85 28.99 -39.34
N ARG A 199 24.15 30.08 -39.70
CA ARG A 199 24.65 31.45 -39.45
C ARG A 199 24.58 31.88 -37.98
N TRP A 200 23.73 31.26 -37.18
CA TRP A 200 23.59 31.59 -35.77
C TRP A 200 24.63 30.88 -34.87
N ALA A 201 25.33 29.88 -35.41
CA ALA A 201 26.20 28.98 -34.66
C ALA A 201 27.31 29.68 -33.85
N GLY A 202 27.84 30.80 -34.34
CA GLY A 202 28.94 31.53 -33.69
C GLY A 202 28.51 32.73 -32.81
N ILE A 203 27.21 33.07 -32.78
CA ILE A 203 26.72 34.26 -32.06
C ILE A 203 26.33 33.85 -30.63
N PRO A 204 26.71 34.58 -29.56
CA PRO A 204 26.29 34.26 -28.19
C PRO A 204 24.76 34.26 -28.00
N ILE A 205 24.23 33.40 -27.12
CA ILE A 205 22.76 33.25 -26.90
C ILE A 205 22.11 34.57 -26.50
N GLY A 206 22.75 35.36 -25.62
CA GLY A 206 22.23 36.65 -25.20
C GLY A 206 22.16 37.71 -26.30
N SER A 207 22.74 37.46 -27.48
CA SER A 207 22.73 38.37 -28.64
C SER A 207 21.88 37.85 -29.80
N LEU A 208 21.26 36.68 -29.66
CA LEU A 208 20.35 36.14 -30.67
C LEU A 208 18.97 36.81 -30.58
N PRO A 209 18.27 36.95 -31.73
CA PRO A 209 16.84 37.21 -31.74
C PRO A 209 16.06 36.10 -31.00
N ALA A 210 14.83 36.39 -30.56
CA ALA A 210 14.07 35.52 -29.66
C ALA A 210 13.89 34.09 -30.20
N CYS A 211 13.46 33.93 -31.47
CA CYS A 211 13.18 32.60 -32.02
C CYS A 211 14.46 31.76 -32.23
N PRO A 212 15.53 32.26 -32.88
CA PRO A 212 16.79 31.52 -32.97
C PRO A 212 17.42 31.21 -31.60
N ALA A 213 17.20 32.08 -30.60
CA ALA A 213 17.64 31.81 -29.23
C ALA A 213 16.88 30.63 -28.60
N ALA A 214 15.56 30.59 -28.77
CA ALA A 214 14.70 29.49 -28.31
C ALA A 214 15.14 28.16 -28.94
N ASP A 215 15.23 28.11 -30.28
CA ASP A 215 15.63 26.90 -31.02
C ASP A 215 16.97 26.36 -30.55
N ARG A 216 17.98 27.23 -30.38
CA ARG A 216 19.30 26.78 -29.96
C ARG A 216 19.32 26.33 -28.50
N LEU A 217 18.62 27.03 -27.60
CA LEU A 217 18.52 26.62 -26.21
C LEU A 217 17.84 25.26 -26.09
N GLU A 218 16.82 24.99 -26.90
CA GLU A 218 16.14 23.70 -26.95
C GLU A 218 17.07 22.60 -27.45
N ILE A 219 17.76 22.81 -28.58
CA ILE A 219 18.73 21.85 -29.14
C ILE A 219 19.85 21.55 -28.14
N GLU A 220 20.42 22.58 -27.50
CA GLU A 220 21.47 22.42 -26.50
C GLU A 220 20.96 21.68 -25.25
N ALA A 221 19.76 22.00 -24.78
CA ALA A 221 19.16 21.34 -23.62
C ALA A 221 18.89 19.86 -23.90
N ASP A 222 18.32 19.54 -25.06
CA ASP A 222 18.02 18.16 -25.45
C ASP A 222 19.30 17.35 -25.67
N ALA A 223 20.33 17.92 -26.31
CA ALA A 223 21.63 17.27 -26.46
C ALA A 223 22.31 17.00 -25.11
N GLN A 224 22.24 17.96 -24.17
CA GLN A 224 22.76 17.77 -22.81
C GLN A 224 22.00 16.69 -22.05
N MET A 225 20.65 16.66 -22.15
CA MET A 225 19.83 15.60 -21.55
C MET A 225 20.18 14.22 -22.12
N GLU A 226 20.35 14.12 -23.45
CA GLU A 226 20.70 12.85 -24.11
C GLU A 226 22.09 12.37 -23.66
N GLN A 227 23.07 13.27 -23.56
CA GLN A 227 24.41 12.96 -23.10
C GLN A 227 24.41 12.51 -21.64
N ALA A 228 23.70 13.21 -20.76
CA ALA A 228 23.54 12.85 -19.36
C ALA A 228 22.88 11.46 -19.21
N GLN A 229 21.83 11.18 -19.98
CA GLN A 229 21.18 9.85 -19.99
C GLN A 229 22.15 8.76 -20.44
N LYS A 230 22.94 8.97 -21.49
CA LYS A 230 23.96 8.01 -21.94
C LYS A 230 24.99 7.72 -20.85
N LEU A 231 25.42 8.74 -20.10
CA LEU A 231 26.34 8.58 -18.97
C LEU A 231 25.73 7.76 -17.83
N VAL A 232 24.48 8.03 -17.44
CA VAL A 232 23.76 7.23 -16.44
C VAL A 232 23.63 5.78 -16.91
N SER A 233 23.17 5.55 -18.14
CA SER A 233 23.01 4.20 -18.69
C SER A 233 24.33 3.44 -18.72
N ARG A 234 25.43 4.10 -19.09
CA ARG A 234 26.76 3.48 -19.08
C ARG A 234 27.20 3.09 -17.66
N ARG A 235 27.08 4.00 -16.69
CA ARG A 235 27.42 3.69 -15.28
C ARG A 235 26.57 2.58 -14.71
N ASN A 236 25.26 2.59 -14.99
CA ASN A 236 24.37 1.52 -14.55
C ASN A 236 24.75 0.17 -15.16
N ALA A 237 25.14 0.15 -16.45
CA ALA A 237 25.64 -1.07 -17.10
C ALA A 237 26.99 -1.53 -16.50
N GLU A 238 27.90 -0.63 -16.17
CA GLU A 238 29.16 -0.93 -15.47
C GLU A 238 28.90 -1.55 -14.10
N ILE A 239 27.94 -1.01 -13.34
CA ILE A 239 27.52 -1.57 -12.05
C ILE A 239 26.92 -2.96 -12.24
N GLN A 240 26.00 -3.14 -13.19
CA GLN A 240 25.36 -4.43 -13.45
C GLN A 240 26.34 -5.51 -13.90
N THR A 241 27.31 -5.15 -14.74
CA THR A 241 28.34 -6.09 -15.22
C THR A 241 29.36 -6.43 -14.14
N GLY A 242 29.72 -5.48 -13.27
CA GLY A 242 30.70 -5.68 -12.19
C GLY A 242 30.15 -6.36 -10.94
N TYR A 243 28.89 -6.09 -10.57
CA TYR A 243 28.29 -6.49 -9.29
C TYR A 243 27.01 -7.30 -9.45
N GLY A 244 26.67 -7.69 -10.68
CA GLY A 244 25.39 -8.32 -11.04
C GLY A 244 24.21 -7.34 -10.96
N ASP A 245 22.99 -7.87 -11.07
CA ASP A 245 21.74 -7.07 -11.03
C ASP A 245 21.39 -6.54 -9.61
N SER A 246 22.38 -6.29 -8.75
CA SER A 246 22.17 -5.80 -7.39
C SER A 246 23.01 -4.57 -7.07
N TYR A 247 22.38 -3.40 -7.20
CA TYR A 247 22.90 -2.13 -6.69
C TYR A 247 23.23 -2.18 -5.19
N VAL A 248 22.55 -3.05 -4.43
CA VAL A 248 22.84 -3.27 -3.01
C VAL A 248 24.25 -3.83 -2.82
N THR A 249 24.68 -4.78 -3.66
CA THR A 249 26.03 -5.35 -3.63
C THR A 249 27.08 -4.28 -3.96
N TYR A 250 26.82 -3.49 -5.01
CA TYR A 250 27.69 -2.36 -5.37
C TYR A 250 27.86 -1.39 -4.20
N LEU A 251 26.76 -0.92 -3.58
CA LEU A 251 26.85 -0.03 -2.42
C LEU A 251 27.61 -0.67 -1.27
N LYS A 252 27.40 -1.97 -1.01
CA LYS A 252 28.07 -2.68 0.08
C LYS A 252 29.60 -2.75 -0.11
N VAL A 253 30.07 -2.89 -1.35
CA VAL A 253 31.51 -3.06 -1.66
C VAL A 253 32.19 -1.72 -1.90
N GLU A 254 31.62 -0.88 -2.77
CA GLU A 254 32.26 0.33 -3.27
C GLU A 254 31.91 1.59 -2.47
N ARG A 255 30.74 1.61 -1.82
CA ARG A 255 30.23 2.77 -1.07
C ARG A 255 29.66 2.37 0.30
N PRO A 256 30.48 1.74 1.18
CA PRO A 256 30.00 1.20 2.45
C PRO A 256 29.41 2.26 3.37
N ASP A 257 29.87 3.52 3.25
CA ASP A 257 29.32 4.69 3.93
C ASP A 257 27.83 4.89 3.62
N LEU A 258 27.47 4.84 2.33
CA LEU A 258 26.08 4.93 1.88
C LEU A 258 25.31 3.66 2.24
N PHE A 259 25.94 2.49 2.14
CA PHE A 259 25.29 1.24 2.55
C PHE A 259 24.85 1.29 4.01
N GLU A 260 25.73 1.66 4.94
CA GLU A 260 25.43 1.71 6.38
C GLU A 260 24.41 2.80 6.75
N ALA A 261 24.35 3.89 5.97
CA ALA A 261 23.36 4.94 6.16
C ALA A 261 21.92 4.45 5.88
N TYR A 262 21.72 3.66 4.82
CA TYR A 262 20.39 3.28 4.34
C TYR A 262 20.00 1.83 4.64
N PHE A 263 20.97 0.94 4.87
CA PHE A 263 20.77 -0.48 5.04
C PHE A 263 21.42 -1.00 6.32
N ASN A 264 20.84 -2.08 6.86
CA ASN A 264 21.44 -2.90 7.88
C ASN A 264 21.68 -4.30 7.31
N SER A 265 22.86 -4.85 7.56
CA SER A 265 23.10 -6.27 7.34
C SER A 265 22.53 -7.05 8.53
N SER A 266 21.58 -7.95 8.27
CA SER A 266 21.05 -8.86 9.28
C SER A 266 21.34 -10.32 8.90
N ILE A 267 21.19 -11.23 9.86
CA ILE A 267 21.30 -12.69 9.62
C ILE A 267 20.29 -13.14 8.54
N LEU A 268 19.15 -12.45 8.44
CA LEU A 268 18.09 -12.74 7.47
C LEU A 268 18.31 -12.02 6.12
N GLY A 269 19.48 -11.43 5.89
CA GLY A 269 19.82 -10.66 4.70
C GLY A 269 19.89 -9.15 4.95
N THR A 270 20.12 -8.40 3.87
CA THR A 270 20.11 -6.93 3.90
C THR A 270 18.69 -6.41 4.09
N ARG A 271 18.53 -5.37 4.90
CA ARG A 271 17.24 -4.71 5.11
C ARG A 271 17.41 -3.20 5.12
N ILE A 272 16.42 -2.49 4.57
CA ILE A 272 16.30 -1.05 4.72
C ILE A 272 16.26 -0.69 6.21
N ARG A 273 17.10 0.27 6.61
CA ARG A 273 17.30 0.65 8.02
C ARG A 273 16.08 1.38 8.60
N SER A 274 15.44 2.22 7.79
CA SER A 274 14.25 2.99 8.15
C SER A 274 12.97 2.28 7.69
N GLY A 275 12.07 1.97 8.63
CA GLY A 275 10.78 1.36 8.32
C GLY A 275 9.85 2.26 7.50
N VAL A 276 9.94 3.58 7.66
CA VAL A 276 9.18 4.54 6.84
C VAL A 276 9.67 4.52 5.40
N THR A 277 10.99 4.44 5.20
CA THR A 277 11.58 4.30 3.86
C THR A 277 11.22 2.95 3.24
N GLU A 278 11.26 1.87 4.02
CA GLU A 278 10.83 0.53 3.60
C GLU A 278 9.36 0.54 3.12
N LEU A 279 8.48 1.26 3.84
CA LEU A 279 7.08 1.40 3.47
C LEU A 279 6.88 2.27 2.22
N ALA A 280 7.67 3.33 2.05
CA ALA A 280 7.64 4.18 0.87
C ALA A 280 8.02 3.39 -0.40
N GLU A 281 9.05 2.55 -0.33
CA GLU A 281 9.40 1.66 -1.45
C GLU A 281 8.31 0.61 -1.69
N ALA A 282 7.73 0.05 -0.63
CA ALA A 282 6.60 -0.89 -0.78
C ALA A 282 5.40 -0.23 -1.47
N GLN A 283 5.09 1.02 -1.13
CA GLN A 283 4.05 1.79 -1.81
C GLN A 283 4.40 2.04 -3.28
N ALA A 284 5.64 2.45 -3.57
CA ALA A 284 6.10 2.64 -4.95
C ALA A 284 5.96 1.34 -5.76
N LEU A 285 6.30 0.18 -5.18
CA LEU A 285 6.15 -1.11 -5.82
C LEU A 285 4.68 -1.46 -6.09
N VAL A 286 3.79 -1.28 -5.10
CA VAL A 286 2.34 -1.50 -5.23
C VAL A 286 1.74 -0.63 -6.34
N VAL A 287 2.12 0.65 -6.41
CA VAL A 287 1.59 1.60 -7.39
C VAL A 287 2.18 1.39 -8.79
N SER A 288 3.44 0.97 -8.88
CA SER A 288 4.14 0.80 -10.17
C SER A 288 3.53 -0.27 -11.09
N GLY A 289 2.75 -1.21 -10.55
CA GLY A 289 2.10 -2.24 -11.35
C GLY A 289 3.04 -3.24 -12.03
N LYS A 290 4.29 -3.39 -11.55
CA LYS A 290 5.24 -4.40 -12.08
C LYS A 290 4.58 -5.79 -12.07
N SER A 291 4.50 -6.43 -13.23
CA SER A 291 3.62 -7.58 -13.49
C SER A 291 3.80 -8.76 -12.51
N GLY A 292 5.04 -9.10 -12.17
CA GLY A 292 5.36 -10.19 -11.23
C GLY A 292 4.88 -9.91 -9.80
N PRO A 293 5.44 -8.89 -9.12
CA PRO A 293 5.03 -8.53 -7.76
C PRO A 293 3.55 -8.23 -7.63
N THR A 294 2.98 -7.54 -8.63
CA THR A 294 1.57 -7.15 -8.63
C THR A 294 0.64 -8.35 -8.64
N LEU A 295 0.92 -9.37 -9.45
CA LEU A 295 0.11 -10.59 -9.49
C LEU A 295 0.08 -11.29 -8.13
N VAL A 296 1.24 -11.43 -7.48
CA VAL A 296 1.36 -12.06 -6.16
C VAL A 296 0.60 -11.25 -5.11
N MET A 297 0.76 -9.93 -5.10
CA MET A 297 0.03 -9.04 -4.19
C MET A 297 -1.49 -9.16 -4.39
N ILE A 298 -1.97 -9.22 -5.63
CA ILE A 298 -3.39 -9.45 -5.95
C ILE A 298 -3.86 -10.80 -5.41
N VAL A 299 -3.10 -11.88 -5.62
CA VAL A 299 -3.46 -13.23 -5.13
C VAL A 299 -3.60 -13.24 -3.60
N PHE A 300 -2.65 -12.67 -2.86
CA PHE A 300 -2.73 -12.61 -1.40
C PHE A 300 -3.84 -11.68 -0.90
N THR A 301 -4.10 -10.59 -1.60
CA THR A 301 -5.22 -9.68 -1.31
C THR A 301 -6.56 -10.40 -1.52
N LEU A 302 -6.70 -11.16 -2.61
CA LEU A 302 -7.89 -11.97 -2.88
C LEU A 302 -8.05 -13.08 -1.85
N LEU A 303 -6.97 -13.75 -1.45
CA LEU A 303 -7.00 -14.75 -0.39
C LEU A 303 -7.50 -14.15 0.93
N SER A 304 -6.99 -12.98 1.32
CA SER A 304 -7.44 -12.21 2.49
C SER A 304 -8.92 -11.83 2.37
N ALA A 305 -9.35 -11.33 1.21
CA ALA A 305 -10.73 -10.92 0.96
C ALA A 305 -11.71 -12.11 1.02
N ILE A 306 -11.39 -13.22 0.35
CA ILE A 306 -12.23 -14.42 0.30
C ILE A 306 -12.36 -15.02 1.69
N THR A 307 -11.25 -15.22 2.40
CA THR A 307 -11.29 -15.82 3.75
C THR A 307 -12.03 -14.93 4.74
N SER A 308 -11.84 -13.61 4.68
CA SER A 308 -12.59 -12.63 5.47
C SER A 308 -14.08 -12.64 5.14
N TYR A 309 -14.44 -12.66 3.85
CA TYR A 309 -15.84 -12.73 3.41
C TYR A 309 -16.53 -14.02 3.90
N THR A 310 -15.88 -15.18 3.76
CA THR A 310 -16.41 -16.45 4.26
C THR A 310 -16.60 -16.41 5.78
N ALA A 311 -15.63 -15.89 6.53
CA ALA A 311 -15.74 -15.74 7.98
C ALA A 311 -16.89 -14.79 8.38
N LEU A 312 -17.06 -13.69 7.67
CA LEU A 312 -18.16 -12.74 7.87
C LEU A 312 -19.53 -13.39 7.59
N ALA A 313 -19.66 -14.08 6.46
CA ALA A 313 -20.89 -14.79 6.09
C ALA A 313 -21.26 -15.85 7.13
N LEU A 314 -20.31 -16.70 7.52
CA LEU A 314 -20.53 -17.72 8.55
C LEU A 314 -20.92 -17.08 9.89
N THR A 315 -20.25 -16.01 10.30
CA THR A 315 -20.57 -15.28 11.53
C THR A 315 -21.98 -14.69 11.47
N PHE A 316 -22.36 -14.10 10.34
CA PHE A 316 -23.70 -13.55 10.14
C PHE A 316 -24.76 -14.65 10.24
N TYR A 317 -24.64 -15.72 9.45
CA TYR A 317 -25.62 -16.83 9.48
C TYR A 317 -25.71 -17.47 10.86
N HIS A 318 -24.56 -17.74 11.50
CA HIS A 318 -24.50 -18.31 12.84
C HIS A 318 -25.15 -17.40 13.90
N SER A 319 -24.97 -16.07 13.80
CA SER A 319 -25.63 -15.11 14.72
C SER A 319 -27.15 -15.02 14.54
N LYS A 320 -27.67 -15.40 13.36
CA LYS A 320 -29.09 -15.38 13.02
C LYS A 320 -29.78 -16.71 13.28
N ASP A 321 -29.02 -17.79 13.45
CA ASP A 321 -29.54 -19.13 13.71
C ASP A 321 -30.41 -19.14 14.98
N PRO A 322 -31.71 -19.51 14.87
CA PRO A 322 -32.60 -19.59 16.02
C PRO A 322 -32.10 -20.50 17.13
N LEU A 323 -31.41 -21.60 16.80
CA LEU A 323 -30.87 -22.55 17.78
C LEU A 323 -29.75 -21.90 18.60
N VAL A 324 -28.87 -21.16 17.92
CA VAL A 324 -27.78 -20.41 18.55
C VAL A 324 -28.35 -19.29 19.42
N ARG A 325 -29.39 -18.58 18.98
CA ARG A 325 -30.03 -17.53 19.80
C ARG A 325 -30.69 -18.09 21.06
N GLN A 326 -31.49 -19.15 20.88
CA GLN A 326 -32.17 -19.82 21.99
C GLN A 326 -31.19 -20.38 23.02
N SER A 327 -29.98 -20.81 22.61
CA SER A 327 -28.95 -21.33 23.51
C SER A 327 -28.53 -20.35 24.61
N TRP A 328 -28.72 -19.05 24.41
CA TRP A 328 -28.41 -18.00 25.39
C TRP A 328 -29.54 -17.75 26.39
N SER A 329 -30.76 -18.16 26.07
CA SER A 329 -31.94 -17.89 26.91
C SER A 329 -32.00 -18.76 28.18
N ALA A 330 -32.55 -18.21 29.26
CA ALA A 330 -32.79 -18.94 30.51
C ALA A 330 -33.73 -20.16 30.34
N LEU A 331 -34.62 -20.11 29.34
CA LEU A 331 -35.55 -21.19 28.96
C LEU A 331 -34.85 -22.41 28.34
N ALA A 332 -33.70 -22.22 27.69
CA ALA A 332 -32.94 -23.33 27.14
C ALA A 332 -32.19 -24.12 28.22
N LEU A 333 -31.78 -23.43 29.31
CA LEU A 333 -31.22 -24.07 30.51
C LEU A 333 -32.24 -24.96 31.22
N SER A 334 -33.50 -24.54 31.35
CA SER A 334 -34.54 -25.34 32.03
C SER A 334 -34.92 -26.60 31.23
N ARG A 335 -35.04 -26.50 29.89
CA ARG A 335 -35.30 -27.67 29.02
C ARG A 335 -34.15 -28.67 29.00
N GLN A 336 -32.91 -28.19 28.96
CA GLN A 336 -31.76 -29.10 29.02
C GLN A 336 -31.68 -29.81 30.37
N HIS A 337 -32.04 -29.13 31.47
CA HIS A 337 -32.08 -29.75 32.78
C HIS A 337 -33.18 -30.83 32.87
N GLN A 338 -34.38 -30.58 32.32
CA GLN A 338 -35.49 -31.55 32.28
C GLN A 338 -35.18 -32.80 31.44
N VAL A 339 -34.50 -32.65 30.31
CA VAL A 339 -34.08 -33.79 29.46
C VAL A 339 -32.99 -34.62 30.16
N VAL A 340 -32.10 -33.98 30.94
CA VAL A 340 -31.03 -34.67 31.68
C VAL A 340 -31.54 -35.31 32.98
N THR A 341 -32.57 -34.75 33.63
CA THR A 341 -33.15 -35.31 34.88
C THR A 341 -34.27 -36.32 34.64
N GLY A 342 -34.68 -36.57 33.40
CA GLY A 342 -35.69 -37.59 33.08
C GLY A 342 -37.09 -37.28 33.63
N GLN A 343 -37.37 -36.02 34.00
CA GLN A 343 -38.72 -35.59 34.38
C GLN A 343 -39.53 -35.26 33.12
N THR A 344 -39.88 -36.28 32.34
CA THR A 344 -41.05 -36.22 31.46
C THR A 344 -42.29 -36.38 32.33
N GLU A 345 -43.19 -35.38 32.28
CA GLU A 345 -44.50 -35.36 32.93
C GLU A 345 -45.29 -36.66 32.67
N ASN A 346 -45.23 -37.60 33.62
CA ASN A 346 -46.24 -38.63 33.82
C ASN A 346 -47.11 -38.22 35.01
N SER A 347 -47.84 -37.10 34.89
CA SER A 347 -48.82 -36.69 35.89
C SER A 347 -50.09 -36.10 35.27
N LEU A 348 -50.60 -36.71 34.20
CA LEU A 348 -51.98 -36.50 33.73
C LEU A 348 -52.57 -37.83 33.25
N ASN A 349 -52.47 -38.86 34.08
CA ASN A 349 -53.33 -40.05 33.95
C ASN A 349 -53.36 -40.77 35.30
N GLY A 350 -54.22 -40.29 36.19
CA GLY A 350 -54.35 -40.87 37.52
C GLY A 350 -55.54 -40.27 38.26
N SER A 351 -56.60 -41.05 38.33
CA SER A 351 -57.71 -40.94 39.27
C SER A 351 -58.81 -39.94 38.94
N ASP A 352 -59.82 -40.43 38.23
CA ASP A 352 -61.21 -40.35 38.71
C ASP A 352 -61.97 -41.60 38.24
N ARG A 353 -61.82 -42.66 39.03
CA ARG A 353 -62.80 -43.74 39.18
C ARG A 353 -62.88 -44.05 40.66
N HIS A 354 -64.02 -43.69 41.25
CA HIS A 354 -64.76 -44.35 42.33
C HIS A 354 -65.46 -43.28 43.18
N GLU A 355 -66.70 -42.96 42.82
CA GLU A 355 -67.90 -43.41 43.56
C GLU A 355 -69.08 -43.53 42.61
#